data_AF-A0A7S3UJY5-F1
#
_entry.id   AF-A0A7S3UJY5-F1
#
_cell.length_a   1.000
_cell.length_b   1.000
_cell.length_c   1.000
_cell.angle_alpha   90.00
_cell.angle_beta   90.00
_cell.angle_gamma   90.00
#
_symmetry.space_group_name_H-M   'P 1'
#
loop_
_entity.id
_entity.type
_entity.pdbx_description
1 polymer ?
#
loop_
_entity_poly.entity_id
_entity_poly.type
_entity_poly.pdbx_seq_one_letter_code
_entity_poly.pdbx_strand_id
1 'polypeptide(L)'
;ASVAPVARARSNDRIVEIGCSFGLCTEVLASHNALLFAFDVGNECVDRTRKLVGLAATVERVDCIESFEWIQAVVKRNSVNVFFVDLGGCRRSEDVLPVLVGLCSFHPCVCVVKNEELFDQAEATRRLNPQWWAGITRGVVCPGRSTSREMQKNYMNFALRYPERNVPQSGLKICRFFNYGTCRKGGACTFDHSHCHCCLQT
;
A
#
# COMPACT_ATOMS: atom_id res chain seq x y z
N ALA A 1 -2.37 -28.95 10.11
CA ALA A 1 -1.34 -28.13 9.47
C ALA A 1 -0.90 -27.06 10.46
N SER A 2 0.40 -26.90 10.73
CA SER A 2 0.91 -25.82 11.57
C SER A 2 0.67 -24.47 10.88
N VAL A 3 0.04 -23.53 11.57
CA VAL A 3 -0.15 -22.17 11.07
C VAL A 3 1.24 -21.52 10.94
N ALA A 4 1.61 -21.09 9.74
CA ALA A 4 2.85 -20.34 9.55
C ALA A 4 2.84 -19.10 10.47
N PRO A 5 3.94 -18.78 11.16
CA PRO A 5 4.00 -17.60 12.02
C PRO A 5 3.66 -16.36 11.20
N VAL A 6 2.78 -15.51 11.74
CA VAL A 6 2.40 -14.24 11.11
C VAL A 6 3.66 -13.37 11.00
N ALA A 7 3.99 -12.95 9.78
CA ALA A 7 5.09 -12.03 9.53
C ALA A 7 4.85 -10.72 10.31
N ARG A 8 5.86 -10.26 11.05
CA ARG A 8 5.82 -9.02 11.84
C ARG A 8 7.09 -8.23 11.58
N ALA A 9 6.94 -6.91 11.42
CA ALA A 9 8.06 -5.99 11.39
C ALA A 9 8.80 -6.02 12.74
N ARG A 10 10.12 -5.96 12.68
CA ARG A 10 11.05 -6.00 13.81
C ARG A 10 11.87 -4.72 13.84
N SER A 11 12.44 -4.38 14.99
CA SER A 11 13.24 -3.17 15.17
C SER A 11 14.56 -3.18 14.38
N ASN A 12 15.02 -4.33 13.92
CA ASN A 12 16.20 -4.45 13.07
C ASN A 12 15.85 -4.55 11.57
N ASP A 13 14.56 -4.50 11.22
CA ASP A 13 14.15 -4.51 9.82
C ASP A 13 14.46 -3.16 9.16
N ARG A 14 14.73 -3.26 7.87
CA ARG A 14 14.98 -2.13 6.98
C ARG A 14 13.92 -2.20 5.90
N ILE A 15 12.98 -1.28 5.97
CA ILE A 15 11.69 -1.37 5.33
C ILE A 15 11.61 -0.34 4.20
N VAL A 16 11.14 -0.79 3.05
CA VAL A 16 10.61 0.10 2.01
C VAL A 16 9.11 -0.10 1.91
N GLU A 17 8.37 0.99 2.03
CA GLU A 17 6.93 1.07 1.79
C GLU A 17 6.67 1.80 0.48
N ILE A 18 5.98 1.13 -0.45
CA ILE A 18 5.56 1.67 -1.73
C ILE A 18 4.06 1.97 -1.66
N GLY A 19 3.67 3.22 -1.90
CA GLY A 19 2.29 3.68 -1.82
C GLY A 19 1.87 4.00 -0.39
N CYS A 20 2.63 4.84 0.31
CA CYS A 20 2.37 5.14 1.72
C CYS A 20 1.07 5.92 1.98
N SER A 21 0.44 6.49 0.94
CA SER A 21 -0.82 7.20 1.01
C SER A 21 -0.78 8.26 2.12
N PHE A 22 -1.80 8.34 2.97
CA PHE A 22 -1.86 9.28 4.09
C PHE A 22 -1.12 8.79 5.36
N GLY A 23 -0.29 7.76 5.25
CA GLY A 23 0.73 7.42 6.26
C GLY A 23 0.28 6.52 7.39
N LEU A 24 -0.94 5.97 7.37
CA LEU A 24 -1.43 5.13 8.47
C LEU A 24 -0.62 3.85 8.65
N CYS A 25 -0.24 3.20 7.54
CA CYS A 25 0.64 2.03 7.59
C CYS A 25 2.07 2.45 7.98
N THR A 26 2.58 3.54 7.40
CA THR A 26 3.87 4.14 7.75
C THR A 26 4.01 4.45 9.24
N GLU A 27 2.97 5.00 9.89
CA GLU A 27 2.95 5.31 11.32
C GLU A 27 3.12 4.04 12.16
N VAL A 28 2.38 2.98 11.82
CA VAL A 28 2.51 1.67 12.49
C VAL A 28 3.92 1.11 12.29
N LEU A 29 4.45 1.13 11.07
CA LEU A 29 5.79 0.64 10.76
C LEU A 29 6.88 1.45 11.50
N ALA A 30 6.74 2.77 11.54
CA ALA A 30 7.66 3.68 12.22
C ALA A 30 7.68 3.44 13.74
N SER A 31 6.54 3.07 14.34
CA SER A 31 6.46 2.75 15.78
C SER A 31 7.29 1.53 16.20
N HIS A 32 7.73 0.72 15.24
CA HIS A 32 8.59 -0.44 15.49
C HIS A 32 10.10 -0.13 15.49
N ASN A 33 10.51 1.14 15.39
CA ASN A 33 11.92 1.57 15.34
C ASN A 33 12.72 0.93 14.19
N ALA A 34 12.06 0.56 13.09
CA ALA A 34 12.70 0.09 11.88
C ALA A 34 13.29 1.27 11.08
N LEU A 35 14.32 1.02 10.28
CA LEU A 35 14.76 2.00 9.28
C LEU A 35 13.74 2.00 8.13
N LEU A 36 12.95 3.06 8.00
CA LEU A 36 11.81 3.11 7.10
C LEU A 36 11.98 4.17 5.99
N PHE A 37 11.83 3.72 4.75
CA PHE A 37 11.67 4.56 3.57
C PHE A 37 10.25 4.40 3.04
N ALA A 38 9.51 5.49 2.87
CA ALA A 38 8.13 5.47 2.42
C ALA A 38 7.96 6.34 1.18
N PHE A 39 7.36 5.79 0.12
CA PHE A 39 7.24 6.44 -1.17
C PHE A 39 5.77 6.56 -1.60
N ASP A 40 5.41 7.70 -2.18
CA ASP A 40 4.12 7.91 -2.84
C ASP A 40 4.27 8.92 -4.00
N VAL A 41 3.31 8.95 -4.91
CA VAL A 41 3.30 9.89 -6.04
C VAL A 41 2.54 11.18 -5.71
N GLY A 42 1.60 11.12 -4.77
CA GLY A 42 0.78 12.25 -4.35
C GLY A 42 1.52 13.18 -3.39
N ASN A 43 1.68 14.45 -3.74
CA ASN A 43 2.27 15.46 -2.84
C ASN A 43 1.53 15.51 -1.48
N GLU A 44 0.20 15.47 -1.50
CA GLU A 44 -0.62 15.52 -0.28
C GLU A 44 -0.40 14.29 0.62
N CYS A 45 -0.30 13.10 0.02
CA CYS A 45 0.04 11.85 0.71
C CYS A 45 1.40 11.97 1.41
N VAL A 46 2.42 12.38 0.66
CA VAL A 46 3.80 12.55 1.18
C VAL A 46 3.85 13.59 2.31
N ASP A 47 3.26 14.76 2.12
CA ASP A 47 3.28 15.83 3.11
C ASP A 47 2.53 15.44 4.38
N ARG A 48 1.40 14.74 4.25
CA ARG A 48 0.66 14.23 5.40
C ARG A 48 1.47 13.18 6.15
N THR A 49 2.06 12.23 5.44
CA THR A 49 2.86 11.15 6.02
C THR A 49 4.08 11.71 6.75
N ARG A 50 4.79 12.68 6.16
CA ARG A 50 5.90 13.42 6.81
C ARG A 50 5.46 14.06 8.13
N LYS A 51 4.33 14.76 8.14
CA LYS A 51 3.79 15.38 9.36
C LYS A 51 3.42 14.35 10.43
N LEU A 52 2.94 13.18 10.01
CA LEU A 52 2.51 12.11 10.91
C LEU A 52 3.69 11.41 11.58
N VAL A 53 4.74 11.07 10.82
CA VAL A 53 5.86 10.24 11.33
C VAL A 53 7.10 11.05 11.71
N GLY A 54 7.16 12.34 11.34
CA GLY A 54 8.30 13.21 11.66
C GLY A 54 9.61 12.65 11.12
N LEU A 55 10.60 12.50 12.02
CA LEU A 55 11.93 11.95 11.69
C LEU A 55 12.01 10.42 11.78
N ALA A 56 10.91 9.74 12.13
CA ALA A 56 10.92 8.28 12.28
C ALA A 56 10.99 7.54 10.93
N ALA A 57 10.76 8.23 9.80
CA ALA A 57 10.90 7.66 8.46
C ALA A 57 11.38 8.70 7.45
N THR A 58 12.08 8.24 6.41
CA THR A 58 12.35 9.04 5.21
C THR A 58 11.17 8.88 4.26
N VAL A 59 10.41 9.95 4.07
CA VAL A 59 9.22 9.95 3.20
C VAL A 59 9.52 10.81 1.97
N GLU A 60 9.38 10.25 0.78
CA GLU A 60 9.70 10.93 -0.49
C GLU A 60 8.60 10.81 -1.52
N ARG A 61 8.50 11.83 -2.39
CA ARG A 61 7.63 11.78 -3.56
C ARG A 61 8.36 11.09 -4.72
N VAL A 62 7.91 9.90 -5.07
CA VAL A 62 8.58 9.06 -6.08
C VAL A 62 7.54 8.30 -6.89
N ASP A 63 7.60 8.42 -8.22
CA ASP A 63 6.93 7.47 -9.09
C ASP A 63 7.74 6.18 -9.17
N CYS A 64 7.24 5.15 -8.51
CA CYS A 64 7.97 3.90 -8.37
C CYS A 64 8.11 3.11 -9.68
N ILE A 65 7.30 3.43 -10.70
CA ILE A 65 7.42 2.85 -12.04
C ILE A 65 8.51 3.60 -12.82
N GLU A 66 8.43 4.93 -12.88
CA GLU A 66 9.37 5.74 -13.66
C GLU A 66 10.76 5.85 -13.02
N SER A 67 10.83 5.80 -11.69
CA SER A 67 12.06 5.99 -10.90
C SER A 67 12.53 4.69 -10.23
N PHE A 68 12.25 3.53 -10.84
CA PHE A 68 12.54 2.25 -10.21
C PHE A 68 14.04 2.03 -9.95
N GLU A 69 14.92 2.45 -10.85
CA GLU A 69 16.38 2.34 -10.67
C GLU A 69 16.87 3.09 -9.43
N TRP A 70 16.28 4.25 -9.13
CA TRP A 70 16.58 5.01 -7.94
C TRP A 70 16.14 4.26 -6.67
N ILE A 71 14.96 3.64 -6.70
CA ILE A 71 14.49 2.79 -5.58
C ILE A 71 15.45 1.61 -5.39
N GLN A 72 15.90 0.97 -6.46
CA GLN A 72 16.90 -0.09 -6.38
C GLN A 72 18.20 0.39 -5.74
N ALA A 73 18.64 1.63 -6.02
CA ALA A 73 19.80 2.22 -5.37
C ALA A 73 19.58 2.43 -3.86
N VAL A 74 18.40 2.90 -3.45
CA VAL A 74 18.03 3.02 -2.03
C VAL A 74 18.04 1.65 -1.35
N VAL A 75 17.41 0.64 -1.96
CA VAL A 75 17.34 -0.74 -1.44
C VAL A 75 18.75 -1.32 -1.25
N LYS A 76 19.62 -1.22 -2.27
CA LYS A 76 21.00 -1.70 -2.22
C LYS A 76 21.82 -0.99 -1.15
N ARG A 77 21.83 0.34 -1.17
CA ARG A 77 22.63 1.17 -0.25
C ARG A 77 22.27 0.93 1.21
N ASN A 78 20.98 0.70 1.48
CA ASN A 78 20.49 0.55 2.84
C ASN A 78 20.26 -0.91 3.25
N SER A 79 20.58 -1.89 2.40
CA SER A 79 20.36 -3.31 2.69
C SER A 79 18.93 -3.61 3.15
N VAL A 80 17.94 -3.03 2.43
CA VAL A 80 16.51 -3.23 2.72
C VAL A 80 16.16 -4.71 2.61
N ASN A 81 15.43 -5.23 3.59
CA ASN A 81 15.08 -6.65 3.70
C ASN A 81 13.57 -6.91 3.80
N VAL A 82 12.77 -5.87 3.98
CA VAL A 82 11.31 -5.96 4.09
C VAL A 82 10.65 -4.96 3.14
N PHE A 83 9.62 -5.43 2.42
CA PHE A 83 8.82 -4.58 1.53
C PHE A 83 7.35 -4.59 1.93
N PHE A 84 6.73 -3.42 1.90
CA PHE A 84 5.28 -3.23 1.92
C PHE A 84 4.88 -2.56 0.61
N VAL A 85 3.99 -3.18 -0.15
CA VAL A 85 3.59 -2.72 -1.48
C VAL A 85 2.07 -2.53 -1.50
N ASP A 86 1.66 -1.27 -1.46
CA ASP A 86 0.29 -0.79 -1.63
C ASP A 86 0.20 0.12 -2.86
N LEU A 87 0.48 -0.45 -4.02
CA LEU A 87 0.25 0.20 -5.31
C LEU A 87 -1.23 0.05 -5.69
N GLY A 88 -2.09 0.78 -4.99
CA GLY A 88 -3.53 0.91 -5.27
C GLY A 88 -3.88 2.21 -5.99
N GLY A 89 -4.93 2.20 -6.81
CA GLY A 89 -5.42 3.37 -7.55
C GLY A 89 -5.85 3.02 -8.99
N CYS A 90 -5.80 4.01 -9.90
CA CYS A 90 -6.15 3.84 -11.32
C CYS A 90 -5.03 3.18 -12.16
N ARG A 91 -3.99 2.60 -11.53
CA ARG A 91 -2.92 1.92 -12.27
C ARG A 91 -3.36 0.50 -12.60
N ARG A 92 -3.01 0.04 -13.79
CA ARG A 92 -3.24 -1.35 -14.17
C ARG A 92 -2.18 -2.22 -13.53
N SER A 93 -2.56 -3.43 -13.12
CA SER A 93 -1.67 -4.35 -12.42
C SER A 93 -0.42 -4.71 -13.24
N GLU A 94 -0.54 -4.70 -14.57
CA GLU A 94 0.57 -5.00 -15.49
C GLU A 94 1.67 -3.94 -15.44
N ASP A 95 1.31 -2.68 -15.21
CA ASP A 95 2.27 -1.58 -15.11
C ASP A 95 3.06 -1.64 -13.78
N VAL A 96 2.46 -2.26 -12.76
CA VAL A 96 3.03 -2.39 -11.40
C VAL A 96 3.87 -3.66 -11.25
N LEU A 97 3.53 -4.72 -11.98
CA LEU A 97 4.19 -6.03 -11.88
C LEU A 97 5.73 -5.96 -11.99
N PRO A 98 6.34 -5.19 -12.92
CA PRO A 98 7.80 -5.07 -13.00
C PRO A 98 8.46 -4.52 -11.73
N VAL A 99 7.80 -3.58 -11.05
CA VAL A 99 8.29 -3.03 -9.77
C VAL A 99 8.32 -4.14 -8.73
N LEU A 100 7.24 -4.89 -8.56
CA LEU A 100 7.16 -5.98 -7.60
C LEU A 100 8.21 -7.07 -7.88
N VAL A 101 8.32 -7.52 -9.13
CA VAL A 101 9.34 -8.51 -9.55
C VAL A 101 10.75 -8.00 -9.28
N GLY A 102 11.01 -6.72 -9.59
CA GLY A 102 12.30 -6.10 -9.32
C GLY A 102 12.63 -6.00 -7.83
N LEU A 103 11.67 -5.66 -6.97
CA LEU A 103 11.87 -5.65 -5.51
C LEU A 103 12.16 -7.06 -4.97
N CYS A 104 11.46 -8.06 -5.48
CA CYS A 104 11.67 -9.46 -5.08
C CYS A 104 13.05 -10.00 -5.49
N SER A 105 13.71 -9.44 -6.51
CA SER A 105 15.08 -9.80 -6.90
C SER A 105 16.13 -9.51 -5.81
N PHE A 106 15.79 -8.71 -4.81
CA PHE A 106 16.63 -8.44 -3.63
C PHE A 106 16.53 -9.50 -2.54
N HIS A 107 15.75 -10.57 -2.77
CA HIS A 107 15.55 -11.66 -1.82
C HIS A 107 15.13 -11.17 -0.42
N PRO A 108 14.05 -10.36 -0.32
CA PRO A 108 13.56 -9.91 0.97
C PRO A 108 13.17 -11.08 1.86
N CYS A 109 13.28 -10.91 3.18
CA CYS A 109 12.75 -11.89 4.12
C CYS A 109 11.21 -11.81 4.22
N VAL A 110 10.62 -10.63 3.93
CA VAL A 110 9.17 -10.40 3.91
C VAL A 110 8.82 -9.42 2.79
N CYS A 111 7.80 -9.75 2.00
CA CYS A 111 7.17 -8.83 1.05
C CYS A 111 5.65 -8.90 1.22
N VAL A 112 5.03 -7.82 1.66
CA VAL A 112 3.59 -7.71 1.87
C VAL A 112 2.98 -6.97 0.68
N VAL A 113 2.08 -7.63 -0.04
CA VAL A 113 1.36 -7.05 -1.18
C VAL A 113 -0.11 -6.96 -0.83
N LYS A 114 -0.69 -5.75 -0.89
CA LYS A 114 -2.08 -5.54 -0.47
C LYS A 114 -3.11 -5.92 -1.56
N ASN A 115 -2.71 -5.85 -2.84
CA ASN A 115 -3.58 -6.14 -3.97
C ASN A 115 -3.52 -7.64 -4.33
N GLU A 116 -4.64 -8.35 -4.18
CA GLU A 116 -4.77 -9.79 -4.46
C GLU A 116 -4.56 -10.11 -5.95
N GLU A 117 -5.06 -9.28 -6.86
CA GLU A 117 -4.87 -9.48 -8.31
C GLU A 117 -3.39 -9.32 -8.70
N LEU A 118 -2.73 -8.29 -8.18
CA LEU A 118 -1.29 -8.08 -8.40
C LEU A 118 -0.47 -9.25 -7.84
N PHE A 119 -0.87 -9.78 -6.68
CA PHE A 119 -0.27 -10.98 -6.11
C PHE A 119 -0.43 -12.18 -7.06
N ASP A 120 -1.64 -12.41 -7.59
CA ASP A 120 -1.93 -13.52 -8.50
C ASP A 120 -1.15 -13.39 -9.82
N GLN A 121 -1.01 -12.18 -10.36
CA GLN A 121 -0.18 -11.92 -11.55
C GLN A 121 1.32 -12.17 -11.27
N ALA A 122 1.82 -11.73 -10.11
CA ALA A 122 3.20 -12.00 -9.69
C ALA A 122 3.45 -13.49 -9.45
N GLU A 123 2.47 -14.20 -8.91
CA GLU A 123 2.50 -15.66 -8.75
C GLU A 123 2.40 -16.37 -10.11
N ALA A 124 1.66 -15.88 -11.09
CA ALA A 124 1.70 -16.46 -12.44
C ALA A 124 3.10 -16.33 -13.08
N THR A 125 3.80 -15.23 -12.77
CA THR A 125 5.17 -14.96 -13.20
C THR A 125 6.22 -15.79 -12.44
N ARG A 126 5.83 -16.49 -11.36
CA ARG A 126 6.63 -17.44 -10.53
C ARG A 126 7.43 -18.47 -11.31
N ARG A 127 7.02 -18.79 -12.53
CA ARG A 127 7.73 -19.73 -13.42
C ARG A 127 9.18 -19.31 -13.71
N LEU A 128 9.57 -18.07 -13.39
CA LEU A 128 10.92 -17.55 -13.62
C LEU A 128 11.91 -17.76 -12.46
N ASN A 129 11.45 -17.94 -11.22
CA ASN A 129 12.35 -18.25 -10.09
C ASN A 129 11.57 -18.91 -8.93
N PRO A 130 11.69 -20.23 -8.69
CA PRO A 130 10.87 -20.94 -7.70
C PRO A 130 11.34 -20.77 -6.24
N GLN A 131 12.62 -20.44 -6.02
CA GLN A 131 13.25 -20.51 -4.69
C GLN A 131 12.83 -19.36 -3.77
N TRP A 132 12.57 -18.16 -4.30
CA TRP A 132 12.13 -17.00 -3.48
C TRP A 132 10.66 -17.08 -3.06
N TRP A 133 9.81 -17.75 -3.84
CA TRP A 133 8.36 -17.84 -3.57
C TRP A 133 8.01 -18.71 -2.36
N ALA A 134 8.92 -19.58 -1.90
CA ALA A 134 8.67 -20.46 -0.76
C ALA A 134 8.38 -19.70 0.56
N GLY A 135 8.80 -18.43 0.66
CA GLY A 135 8.59 -17.58 1.84
C GLY A 135 7.36 -16.67 1.77
N ILE A 136 6.76 -16.46 0.59
CA ILE A 136 5.58 -15.61 0.48
C ILE A 136 4.35 -16.50 0.61
N THR A 137 3.85 -16.57 1.82
CA THR A 137 2.54 -17.16 2.09
C THR A 137 1.46 -16.15 1.76
N ARG A 138 0.43 -16.54 1.00
CA ARG A 138 -0.86 -15.84 1.02
C ARG A 138 -1.28 -15.79 2.48
N GLY A 139 -1.21 -14.61 3.11
CA GLY A 139 -1.26 -14.46 4.55
C GLY A 139 -2.50 -15.13 5.14
N VAL A 140 -2.30 -15.81 6.26
CA VAL A 140 -3.32 -16.31 7.18
C VAL A 140 -4.45 -15.28 7.27
N VAL A 141 -5.63 -15.60 6.75
CA VAL A 141 -6.86 -14.87 7.07
C VAL A 141 -6.91 -14.83 8.59
N CYS A 142 -6.76 -13.66 9.22
CA CYS A 142 -6.80 -13.55 10.69
C CYS A 142 -8.00 -14.36 11.20
N PRO A 143 -7.78 -15.50 11.91
CA PRO A 143 -8.86 -16.36 12.38
C PRO A 143 -9.50 -15.63 13.54
N GLY A 144 -10.47 -14.79 13.20
CA GLY A 144 -10.96 -13.73 14.05
C GLY A 144 -11.52 -12.55 13.27
N ARG A 145 -11.96 -12.76 12.00
CA ARG A 145 -12.87 -11.81 11.35
C ARG A 145 -14.10 -11.71 12.25
N SER A 146 -14.11 -10.68 13.10
CA SER A 146 -15.32 -10.25 13.78
C SER A 146 -16.40 -10.14 12.71
N THR A 147 -17.56 -10.73 13.01
CA THR A 147 -18.74 -10.73 12.15
C THR A 147 -18.92 -9.32 11.56
N SER A 148 -19.18 -9.25 10.26
CA SER A 148 -19.13 -8.08 9.35
C SER A 148 -19.53 -6.69 9.88
N ARG A 149 -20.26 -6.56 11.00
CA ARG A 149 -20.71 -5.29 11.58
C ARG A 149 -19.59 -4.45 12.19
N GLU A 150 -18.62 -5.06 12.89
CA GLU A 150 -17.57 -4.29 13.58
C GLU A 150 -16.52 -3.80 12.57
N MET A 151 -16.17 -4.63 11.60
CA MET A 151 -15.36 -4.24 10.46
C MET A 151 -16.06 -3.19 9.58
N GLN A 152 -17.39 -3.26 9.40
CA GLN A 152 -18.15 -2.21 8.70
C GLN A 152 -18.20 -0.87 9.46
N LYS A 153 -18.33 -0.89 10.79
CA LYS A 153 -18.24 0.33 11.60
C LYS A 153 -16.85 0.95 11.50
N ASN A 154 -15.81 0.12 11.58
CA ASN A 154 -14.43 0.57 11.41
C ASN A 154 -14.17 1.08 9.99
N TYR A 155 -14.81 0.48 8.98
CA TYR A 155 -14.71 0.92 7.59
C TYR A 155 -15.28 2.33 7.37
N MET A 156 -16.46 2.62 7.92
CA MET A 156 -17.03 3.96 7.83
C MET A 156 -16.12 4.99 8.51
N ASN A 157 -15.58 4.66 9.68
CA ASN A 157 -14.62 5.51 10.38
C ASN A 157 -13.31 5.68 9.59
N PHE A 158 -12.84 4.64 8.91
CA PHE A 158 -11.62 4.67 8.10
C PHE A 158 -11.76 5.61 6.91
N ALA A 159 -12.84 5.49 6.13
CA ALA A 159 -13.11 6.40 5.02
C ALA A 159 -13.17 7.87 5.48
N LEU A 160 -13.65 8.12 6.70
CA LEU A 160 -13.73 9.46 7.28
C LEU A 160 -12.38 10.03 7.75
N ARG A 161 -11.33 9.21 7.93
CA ARG A 161 -9.97 9.67 8.31
C ARG A 161 -9.27 10.43 7.18
N TYR A 162 -9.66 10.18 5.94
CA TYR A 162 -9.11 10.85 4.77
C TYR A 162 -9.78 12.23 4.58
N PRO A 163 -9.04 13.29 4.24
CA PRO A 163 -9.64 14.61 4.02
C PRO A 163 -10.68 14.57 2.88
N GLU A 164 -11.64 15.49 2.87
CA GLU A 164 -12.52 15.64 1.70
C GLU A 164 -11.75 16.17 0.51
N ARG A 165 -12.02 15.64 -0.69
CA ARG A 165 -11.40 16.08 -1.94
C ARG A 165 -12.44 16.32 -3.01
N ASN A 166 -12.15 17.27 -3.90
CA ASN A 166 -13.01 17.64 -5.02
C ASN A 166 -12.36 17.23 -6.34
N VAL A 167 -13.18 16.88 -7.32
CA VAL A 167 -12.77 16.73 -8.71
C VAL A 167 -12.29 18.09 -9.24
N PRO A 168 -11.08 18.20 -9.80
CA PRO A 168 -10.52 19.50 -10.22
C PRO A 168 -11.40 20.29 -11.20
N GLN A 169 -12.06 19.60 -12.13
CA GLN A 169 -12.81 20.24 -13.22
C GLN A 169 -14.24 20.63 -12.81
N SER A 170 -14.93 19.77 -12.06
CA SER A 170 -16.34 19.98 -11.70
C SER A 170 -16.53 20.57 -10.30
N GLY A 171 -15.50 20.51 -9.44
CA GLY A 171 -15.61 20.86 -8.03
C GLY A 171 -16.45 19.90 -7.20
N LEU A 172 -16.98 18.82 -7.80
CA LEU A 172 -17.79 17.83 -7.08
C LEU A 172 -16.94 17.09 -6.05
N LYS A 173 -17.47 16.90 -4.85
CA LYS A 173 -16.82 16.11 -3.81
C LYS A 173 -16.74 14.65 -4.23
N ILE A 174 -15.56 14.04 -4.07
CA ILE A 174 -15.33 12.62 -4.35
C ILE A 174 -15.89 11.76 -3.19
N CYS A 175 -16.58 10.68 -3.54
CA CYS A 175 -17.15 9.77 -2.56
C CYS A 175 -16.10 8.87 -1.91
N ARG A 176 -15.64 9.25 -0.71
CA ARG A 176 -14.71 8.44 0.11
C ARG A 176 -15.24 7.03 0.37
N PHE A 177 -16.55 6.87 0.60
CA PHE A 177 -17.14 5.55 0.89
C PHE A 177 -17.14 4.62 -0.33
N PHE A 178 -17.25 5.17 -1.55
CA PHE A 178 -17.12 4.40 -2.78
C PHE A 178 -15.65 4.04 -3.03
N ASN A 179 -14.73 4.98 -2.82
CA ASN A 179 -13.31 4.78 -3.09
C ASN A 179 -12.62 3.77 -2.17
N TYR A 180 -13.01 3.71 -0.90
CA TYR A 180 -12.36 2.82 0.06
C TYR A 180 -13.10 1.48 0.23
N GLY A 181 -14.24 1.26 -0.45
CA GLY A 181 -15.18 0.16 -0.16
C GLY A 181 -16.57 0.39 -0.76
N THR A 182 -17.65 0.19 0.01
CA THR A 182 -19.01 0.20 -0.57
C THR A 182 -19.82 1.45 -0.21
N CYS A 183 -20.16 2.28 -1.20
CA CYS A 183 -21.14 3.35 -1.05
C CYS A 183 -22.57 2.81 -0.98
N ARG A 184 -23.26 3.02 0.15
CA ARG A 184 -24.64 2.54 0.35
C ARG A 184 -25.73 3.45 -0.24
N LYS A 185 -25.35 4.62 -0.76
CA LYS A 185 -26.31 5.56 -1.38
C LYS A 185 -26.67 5.18 -2.82
N GLY A 186 -25.92 4.28 -3.46
CA GLY A 186 -26.16 3.87 -4.84
C GLY A 186 -26.26 5.07 -5.78
N GLY A 187 -27.25 5.08 -6.67
CA GLY A 187 -27.52 6.19 -7.59
C GLY A 187 -28.02 7.48 -6.93
N ALA A 188 -28.43 7.45 -5.66
CA ALA A 188 -28.79 8.66 -4.91
C ALA A 188 -27.57 9.38 -4.31
N CYS A 189 -26.34 8.87 -4.54
CA CYS A 189 -25.13 9.52 -4.10
C CYS A 189 -24.84 10.75 -4.98
N THR A 190 -24.85 11.95 -4.39
CA THR A 190 -24.51 13.20 -5.09
C THR A 190 -23.00 13.45 -5.18
N PHE A 191 -22.18 12.52 -4.70
CA PHE A 191 -20.73 12.59 -4.72
C PHE A 191 -20.19 11.87 -5.96
N ASP A 192 -19.04 12.30 -6.44
CA ASP A 192 -18.39 11.69 -7.59
C ASP A 192 -17.89 10.27 -7.25
N HIS A 193 -18.28 9.30 -8.08
CA HIS A 193 -17.86 7.90 -8.02
C HIS A 193 -16.90 7.54 -9.17
N SER A 194 -16.62 8.49 -10.06
CA SER A 194 -15.82 8.23 -11.26
C SER A 194 -14.34 8.47 -11.01
N HIS A 195 -13.98 9.33 -10.05
CA HIS A 195 -12.60 9.69 -9.76
C HIS A 195 -12.08 9.00 -8.50
N CYS A 196 -10.82 8.60 -8.58
CA CYS A 196 -10.08 8.09 -7.45
C CYS A 196 -9.81 9.20 -6.43
N HIS A 197 -10.18 8.95 -5.17
CA HIS A 197 -9.96 9.85 -4.05
C HIS A 197 -8.47 10.08 -3.77
N CYS A 198 -7.57 9.17 -4.18
CA CYS A 198 -6.13 9.30 -3.94
C CYS A 198 -5.41 10.07 -5.06
N CYS A 199 -5.60 9.69 -6.33
CA CYS A 199 -4.87 10.30 -7.46
C CYS A 199 -5.69 11.30 -8.30
N LEU A 200 -6.98 11.47 -8.03
CA LEU A 200 -7.89 12.35 -8.78
C LEU A 200 -8.09 11.98 -10.26
N GLN A 201 -7.67 10.77 -10.67
CA GLN A 201 -7.87 10.25 -12.02
C GLN A 201 -9.16 9.41 -12.06
N THR A 202 -9.77 9.32 -13.26
CA THR A 202 -10.86 8.38 -13.55
C THR A 202 -10.33 7.01 -13.91
#